data_AF-A0A518BGU1-F1
#
_entry.id   AF-A0A518BGU1-F1
#
_cell.length_a   1.000
_cell.length_b   1.000
_cell.length_c   1.000
_cell.angle_alpha   90.00
_cell.angle_beta   90.00
_cell.angle_gamma   90.00
#
_symmetry.space_group_name_H-M   'P 1'
#
loop_
_entity.id
_entity.type
_entity.pdbx_description
1 polymer ?
#
loop_
_entity_poly.entity_id
_entity_poly.type
_entity_poly.pdbx_seq_one_letter_code
_entity_poly.pdbx_strand_id
1 'polypeptide(L)'
;MSSIRRFALLFVLLGSLLPGLARAEDLGRLGIVGRTLFGPTQSGSAAVGLDIEVVWTAFVSEASSETLDLSTDVEIRVGNYSETRTVRVLANPGAGVCSEDNYGQPCGTGLVDDQTVELICLGDGVVHGQFPWITTKFPAVPTSMFEPGDQIFVTLTPAAGAEPELDTSDDFVVETTASPTFYDRSFSSVELKPVAGIPDTYDIVVEYRQAFNTSIPPLDLRTDIVMEQGGKTTVFETWCGPWLIAPSSGCGDACVEQTCAVISCGGETVAKMFCQPVENAWGQFSCACISEPIQYTIPSVQLKADDCLVLSLAAPAGAMSDPAGLDHDQWVVCSNEAQSATYGKGKAGTLGVPTLDSIAQPVPGQMVGIKMKEALPGASPILLLGFEPIELPFDDGLLLVNPVSVIFLATPVAGDGSLTLKWQMEANPDLCGVGAYYQVMFMDAGAAGPLHLAMTNGLNHVFGW
;
A
#
# COMPACT_ATOMS: atom_id res chain seq x y z
N MET A 1 53.19 18.99 -12.59
CA MET A 1 52.61 17.63 -12.69
C MET A 1 51.09 17.82 -12.75
N SER A 2 50.51 18.33 -13.85
CA SER A 2 50.12 17.62 -15.10
C SER A 2 49.23 16.40 -14.81
N SER A 3 47.97 16.34 -15.26
CA SER A 3 47.59 16.49 -16.66
C SER A 3 46.14 17.00 -16.83
N ILE A 4 46.05 18.19 -17.43
CA ILE A 4 44.96 18.68 -18.28
C ILE A 4 45.47 18.56 -19.71
N ARG A 5 44.58 18.23 -20.68
CA ARG A 5 44.69 18.19 -22.17
C ARG A 5 44.37 16.77 -22.68
N ARG A 6 43.64 16.52 -23.77
CA ARG A 6 43.16 17.31 -24.92
C ARG A 6 42.16 16.39 -25.66
N PHE A 7 41.13 16.92 -26.30
CA PHE A 7 40.90 16.71 -27.74
C PHE A 7 39.93 17.78 -28.25
N ALA A 8 40.43 18.58 -29.19
CA ALA A 8 39.67 19.50 -30.02
C ALA A 8 40.05 19.19 -31.47
N LEU A 9 39.07 19.39 -32.36
CA LEU A 9 39.12 19.35 -33.83
C LEU A 9 39.42 18.00 -34.49
N LEU A 10 38.43 17.45 -35.19
CA LEU A 10 38.41 17.38 -36.67
C LEU A 10 37.08 16.77 -37.15
N PHE A 11 36.24 17.55 -37.85
CA PHE A 11 35.66 17.23 -39.18
C PHE A 11 34.56 18.23 -39.56
N VAL A 12 35.00 19.25 -40.30
CA VAL A 12 34.23 19.84 -41.41
C VAL A 12 34.31 18.83 -42.55
N LEU A 13 33.21 18.15 -42.88
CA LEU A 13 32.86 17.55 -44.19
C LEU A 13 31.82 16.45 -44.00
N LEU A 14 30.55 16.82 -44.05
CA LEU A 14 29.44 15.99 -44.56
C LEU A 14 28.25 16.91 -44.90
N GLY A 15 28.55 17.91 -45.72
CA GLY A 15 27.54 18.65 -46.48
C GLY A 15 27.27 17.91 -47.77
N SER A 16 26.42 16.88 -47.72
CA SER A 16 25.68 16.33 -48.85
C SER A 16 25.08 14.99 -48.41
N LEU A 17 23.76 14.97 -48.19
CA LEU A 17 22.83 13.81 -48.19
C LEU A 17 21.68 14.00 -47.17
N LEU A 18 21.00 15.15 -47.21
CA LEU A 18 19.62 15.26 -46.75
C LEU A 18 18.86 16.08 -47.80
N PRO A 19 17.89 15.50 -48.53
CA PRO A 19 16.95 16.28 -49.31
C PRO A 19 15.94 16.89 -48.32
N GLY A 20 15.98 18.21 -48.12
CA GLY A 20 14.98 18.91 -47.30
C GLY A 20 15.49 20.03 -46.41
N LEU A 21 16.61 20.69 -46.72
CA LEU A 21 16.96 21.95 -46.04
C LEU A 21 15.95 23.03 -46.45
N ALA A 22 15.07 23.38 -45.50
CA ALA A 22 14.17 24.52 -45.54
C ALA A 22 14.93 25.80 -45.93
N ARG A 23 14.28 26.71 -46.66
CA ARG A 23 14.92 27.96 -47.10
C ARG A 23 15.18 28.83 -45.86
N ALA A 24 16.17 29.72 -45.92
CA ALA A 24 16.44 30.68 -44.85
C ALA A 24 15.25 31.64 -44.55
N GLU A 25 14.26 31.71 -45.45
CA GLU A 25 12.97 32.38 -45.22
C GLU A 25 12.06 31.59 -44.26
N ASP A 26 12.21 30.26 -44.16
CA ASP A 26 11.45 29.40 -43.23
C ASP A 26 11.96 29.50 -41.78
N LEU A 27 13.23 29.86 -41.58
CA LEU A 27 13.81 30.01 -40.23
C LEU A 27 13.19 31.18 -39.43
N GLY A 28 12.62 32.18 -40.12
CA GLY A 28 11.90 33.29 -39.49
C GLY A 28 10.50 32.92 -38.98
N ARG A 29 9.93 31.80 -39.45
CA ARG A 29 8.62 31.30 -39.00
C ARG A 29 8.71 30.40 -37.76
N LEU A 30 9.91 29.95 -37.40
CA LEU A 30 10.07 28.90 -36.39
C LEU A 30 9.69 29.37 -34.97
N GLY A 31 9.75 30.66 -34.64
CA GLY A 31 9.35 31.15 -33.31
C GLY A 31 7.84 31.32 -33.07
N ILE A 32 7.00 30.96 -34.06
CA ILE A 32 5.61 31.44 -34.12
C ILE A 32 4.61 30.51 -33.41
N VAL A 33 4.90 29.21 -33.30
CA VAL A 33 3.89 28.21 -32.95
C VAL A 33 4.32 27.38 -31.73
N GLY A 34 3.37 27.11 -30.84
CA GLY A 34 3.49 25.99 -29.91
C GLY A 34 2.16 25.42 -29.43
N ARG A 35 2.24 24.35 -28.64
CA ARG A 35 1.13 23.53 -28.12
C ARG A 35 1.38 23.24 -26.65
N THR A 36 0.32 23.27 -25.84
CA THR A 36 0.45 22.90 -24.43
C THR A 36 -0.61 21.88 -24.04
N LEU A 37 -0.17 20.78 -23.43
CA LEU A 37 -0.98 19.66 -22.99
C LEU A 37 -1.32 19.77 -21.50
N PHE A 38 -2.60 19.55 -21.14
CA PHE A 38 -3.09 19.70 -19.76
C PHE A 38 -3.38 18.37 -19.08
N GLY A 39 -3.44 17.27 -19.84
CA GLY A 39 -3.63 15.91 -19.35
C GLY A 39 -4.88 15.24 -19.92
N PRO A 40 -4.92 13.89 -19.95
CA PRO A 40 -6.15 13.17 -20.20
C PRO A 40 -7.12 13.30 -19.01
N THR A 41 -8.40 13.45 -19.32
CA THR A 41 -9.49 13.27 -18.36
C THR A 41 -10.17 11.94 -18.64
N GLN A 42 -10.38 11.16 -17.59
CA GLN A 42 -11.06 9.87 -17.68
C GLN A 42 -12.53 10.05 -17.31
N SER A 43 -13.43 9.64 -18.19
CA SER A 43 -14.86 9.60 -17.91
C SER A 43 -15.48 8.27 -18.38
N GLY A 44 -16.64 7.92 -17.83
CA GLY A 44 -17.35 6.68 -18.16
C GLY A 44 -17.40 5.65 -17.03
N SER A 45 -18.23 4.62 -17.23
CA SER A 45 -18.35 3.49 -16.29
C SER A 45 -17.52 2.31 -16.79
N ALA A 46 -16.78 1.64 -15.91
CA ALA A 46 -15.88 0.54 -16.29
C ALA A 46 -16.53 -0.65 -17.01
N ALA A 47 -17.87 -0.74 -17.00
CA ALA A 47 -18.60 -1.78 -17.70
C ALA A 47 -18.59 -1.62 -19.23
N VAL A 48 -18.28 -0.43 -19.78
CA VAL A 48 -18.44 -0.13 -21.22
C VAL A 48 -17.13 0.30 -21.89
N GLY A 49 -16.15 0.75 -21.11
CA GLY A 49 -14.86 1.26 -21.58
C GLY A 49 -14.47 2.53 -20.83
N LEU A 50 -13.21 2.97 -21.00
CA LEU A 50 -12.72 4.25 -20.51
C LEU A 50 -12.78 5.26 -21.66
N ASP A 51 -13.55 6.33 -21.49
CA ASP A 51 -13.51 7.47 -22.40
C ASP A 51 -12.31 8.34 -22.00
N ILE A 52 -11.33 8.43 -22.89
CA ILE A 52 -10.16 9.30 -22.74
C ILE A 52 -10.45 10.59 -23.49
N GLU A 53 -10.50 11.69 -22.74
CA GLU A 53 -10.67 13.04 -23.27
C GLU A 53 -9.38 13.83 -23.04
N VAL A 54 -8.66 14.16 -24.11
CA VAL A 54 -7.41 14.92 -24.07
C VAL A 54 -7.72 16.41 -24.22
N VAL A 55 -7.21 17.23 -23.29
CA VAL A 55 -7.35 18.69 -23.34
C VAL A 55 -5.98 19.33 -23.61
N TRP A 56 -5.93 20.15 -24.66
CA TRP A 56 -4.72 20.86 -25.07
C TRP A 56 -5.07 22.21 -25.71
N THR A 57 -4.07 22.98 -26.12
CA THR A 57 -4.26 24.25 -26.81
C THR A 57 -3.09 24.51 -27.76
N ALA A 58 -3.29 25.40 -28.73
CA ALA A 58 -2.25 25.89 -29.62
C ALA A 58 -2.12 27.41 -29.48
N PHE A 59 -0.93 27.95 -29.70
CA PHE A 59 -0.69 29.38 -29.68
C PHE A 59 0.13 29.87 -30.87
N VAL A 60 -0.07 31.15 -31.18
CA VAL A 60 0.60 31.90 -32.25
C VAL A 60 1.23 33.15 -31.63
N SER A 61 2.56 33.25 -31.63
CA SER A 61 3.30 34.34 -30.97
C SER A 61 3.42 35.61 -31.83
N GLU A 62 3.27 35.50 -33.16
CA GLU A 62 3.35 36.63 -34.08
C GLU A 62 2.28 36.58 -35.17
N ALA A 63 1.88 37.76 -35.65
CA ALA A 63 0.87 37.88 -36.69
C ALA A 63 1.36 37.33 -38.03
N SER A 64 0.70 36.27 -38.51
CA SER A 64 0.98 35.73 -39.85
C SER A 64 0.24 36.50 -40.94
N SER A 65 0.88 36.72 -42.09
CA SER A 65 0.22 37.24 -43.30
C SER A 65 -0.57 36.16 -44.06
N GLU A 66 -0.41 34.90 -43.69
CA GLU A 66 -1.03 33.73 -44.33
C GLU A 66 -1.75 32.87 -43.30
N THR A 67 -2.61 31.96 -43.76
CA THR A 67 -3.20 30.96 -42.87
C THR A 67 -2.09 30.04 -42.36
N LEU A 68 -1.96 29.91 -41.05
CA LEU A 68 -1.07 28.93 -40.44
C LEU A 68 -1.84 27.63 -40.22
N ASP A 69 -1.27 26.51 -40.64
CA ASP A 69 -1.80 25.19 -40.33
C ASP A 69 -1.11 24.66 -39.08
N LEU A 70 -1.86 24.59 -37.99
CA LEU A 70 -1.41 24.12 -36.68
C LEU A 70 -2.01 22.75 -36.36
N SER A 71 -2.52 22.03 -37.37
CA SER A 71 -3.16 20.73 -37.17
C SER A 71 -2.25 19.79 -36.39
N THR A 72 -2.84 19.04 -35.47
CA THR A 72 -2.11 18.24 -34.49
C THR A 72 -2.61 16.81 -34.52
N ASP A 73 -1.68 15.87 -34.62
CA ASP A 73 -1.90 14.46 -34.33
C ASP A 73 -1.78 14.26 -32.82
N VAL A 74 -2.91 13.92 -32.19
CA VAL A 74 -3.02 13.54 -30.78
C VAL A 74 -2.94 12.02 -30.73
N GLU A 75 -1.85 11.47 -30.20
CA GLU A 75 -1.69 10.03 -29.97
C GLU A 75 -1.92 9.71 -28.50
N ILE A 76 -2.75 8.70 -28.23
CA ILE A 76 -2.80 8.04 -26.92
C ILE A 76 -2.17 6.66 -27.02
N ARG A 77 -1.42 6.27 -25.98
CA ARG A 77 -0.89 4.90 -25.84
C ARG A 77 -1.13 4.38 -24.43
N VAL A 78 -1.61 3.15 -24.34
CA VAL A 78 -1.86 2.44 -23.08
C VAL A 78 -1.48 0.97 -23.28
N GLY A 79 -0.44 0.50 -22.59
CA GLY A 79 0.12 -0.83 -22.84
C GLY A 79 0.45 -1.05 -24.33
N ASN A 80 -0.27 -1.99 -24.97
CA ASN A 80 -0.15 -2.29 -26.41
C ASN A 80 -1.16 -1.55 -27.31
N TYR A 81 -2.12 -0.83 -26.72
CA TYR A 81 -3.08 -0.03 -27.45
C TYR A 81 -2.46 1.33 -27.82
N SER A 82 -2.65 1.75 -29.07
CA SER A 82 -2.29 3.07 -29.56
C SER A 82 -3.37 3.53 -30.53
N GLU A 83 -3.81 4.77 -30.38
CA GLU A 83 -4.71 5.43 -31.31
C GLU A 83 -4.27 6.87 -31.54
N THR A 84 -4.27 7.28 -32.81
CA THR A 84 -3.93 8.65 -33.22
C THR A 84 -5.15 9.33 -33.83
N ARG A 85 -5.39 10.58 -33.45
CA ARG A 85 -6.45 11.44 -33.98
C ARG A 85 -5.84 12.73 -34.47
N THR A 86 -6.06 13.05 -35.74
CA THR A 86 -5.71 14.35 -36.31
C THR A 86 -6.83 15.35 -36.02
N VAL A 87 -6.50 16.44 -35.32
CA VAL A 87 -7.39 17.58 -35.12
C VAL A 87 -6.95 18.69 -36.05
N ARG A 88 -7.88 19.20 -36.86
CA ARG A 88 -7.55 20.26 -37.82
C ARG A 88 -7.59 21.61 -37.13
N VAL A 89 -6.46 22.31 -37.05
CA VAL A 89 -6.35 23.62 -36.41
C VAL A 89 -5.73 24.61 -37.37
N LEU A 90 -6.45 25.67 -37.72
CA LEU A 90 -5.95 26.72 -38.61
C LEU A 90 -6.02 28.08 -37.95
N ALA A 91 -4.96 28.88 -38.02
CA ALA A 91 -5.01 30.30 -37.65
C ALA A 91 -5.17 31.15 -38.91
N ASN A 92 -6.17 32.05 -38.96
CA ASN A 92 -6.38 32.92 -40.11
C ASN A 92 -5.30 34.01 -40.19
N PRO A 93 -5.04 34.61 -41.37
CA PRO A 93 -4.15 35.75 -41.50
C PRO A 93 -4.50 36.87 -40.50
N GLY A 94 -3.48 37.41 -39.84
CA GLY A 94 -3.61 38.45 -38.81
C GLY A 94 -3.96 37.93 -37.40
N ALA A 95 -4.10 36.62 -37.20
CA ALA A 95 -4.23 36.06 -35.86
C ALA A 95 -2.90 36.13 -35.09
N GLY A 96 -2.97 36.34 -33.77
CA GLY A 96 -1.79 36.43 -32.90
C GLY A 96 -1.26 37.84 -32.67
N VAL A 97 -1.97 38.89 -33.13
CA VAL A 97 -1.59 40.29 -32.83
C VAL A 97 -1.97 40.59 -31.38
N CYS A 98 -1.04 40.32 -30.48
CA CYS A 98 -1.23 40.57 -29.06
C CYS A 98 -0.30 41.68 -28.54
N SER A 99 -0.81 42.42 -27.57
CA SER A 99 -0.05 43.43 -26.82
C SER A 99 -0.42 43.31 -25.34
N GLU A 100 0.45 43.82 -24.47
CA GLU A 100 0.21 43.82 -23.01
C GLU A 100 -1.09 44.56 -22.63
N ASP A 101 -1.52 45.52 -23.46
CA ASP A 101 -2.76 46.30 -23.25
C ASP A 101 -4.04 45.50 -23.54
N ASN A 102 -3.94 44.34 -24.21
CA ASN A 102 -5.08 43.60 -24.74
C ASN A 102 -5.23 42.18 -24.17
N TYR A 103 -4.64 41.90 -23.00
CA TYR A 103 -4.82 40.59 -22.35
C TYR A 103 -6.31 40.25 -22.14
N GLY A 104 -6.66 39.00 -22.44
CA GLY A 104 -8.04 38.51 -22.40
C GLY A 104 -8.94 39.03 -23.52
N GLN A 105 -8.43 39.84 -24.45
CA GLN A 105 -9.20 40.29 -25.63
C GLN A 105 -8.96 39.36 -26.84
N PRO A 106 -9.93 39.27 -27.77
CA PRO A 106 -9.74 38.58 -29.04
C PRO A 106 -8.60 39.19 -29.86
N CYS A 107 -7.78 38.34 -30.47
CA CYS A 107 -6.57 38.73 -31.20
C CYS A 107 -6.44 38.10 -32.59
N GLY A 108 -7.54 37.49 -33.05
CA GLY A 108 -7.57 36.72 -34.27
C GLY A 108 -8.75 35.76 -34.28
N THR A 109 -8.92 35.10 -35.43
CA THR A 109 -9.82 33.96 -35.57
C THR A 109 -9.07 32.79 -36.16
N GLY A 110 -9.57 31.60 -35.91
CA GLY A 110 -9.06 30.36 -36.49
C GLY A 110 -10.19 29.37 -36.72
N LEU A 111 -9.82 28.17 -37.14
CA LEU A 111 -10.71 27.03 -37.27
C LEU A 111 -10.19 25.89 -36.38
N VAL A 112 -11.09 25.23 -35.66
CA VAL A 112 -10.84 23.94 -35.00
C VAL A 112 -11.89 22.97 -35.53
N ASP A 113 -11.48 21.93 -36.25
CA ASP A 113 -12.37 20.99 -36.97
C ASP A 113 -13.47 21.72 -37.76
N ASP A 114 -13.04 22.70 -38.56
CA ASP A 114 -13.88 23.56 -39.40
C ASP A 114 -14.86 24.50 -38.65
N GLN A 115 -14.79 24.56 -37.32
CA GLN A 115 -15.54 25.52 -36.51
C GLN A 115 -14.71 26.78 -36.25
N THR A 116 -15.30 27.95 -36.55
CA THR A 116 -14.66 29.24 -36.27
C THR A 116 -14.52 29.47 -34.77
N VAL A 117 -13.30 29.76 -34.33
CA VAL A 117 -12.99 30.11 -32.94
C VAL A 117 -12.24 31.45 -32.88
N GLU A 118 -12.40 32.18 -31.78
CA GLU A 118 -11.63 33.38 -31.49
C GLU A 118 -10.37 33.01 -30.70
N LEU A 119 -9.22 33.56 -31.09
CA LEU A 119 -7.99 33.45 -30.31
C LEU A 119 -7.95 34.57 -29.28
N ILE A 120 -7.47 34.30 -28.07
CA ILE A 120 -7.40 35.26 -26.97
C ILE A 120 -5.95 35.60 -26.67
N CYS A 121 -5.64 36.88 -26.42
CA CYS A 121 -4.31 37.25 -25.95
C CYS A 121 -4.07 36.80 -24.52
N LEU A 122 -2.99 36.06 -24.30
CA LEU A 122 -2.54 35.64 -22.98
C LEU A 122 -1.13 36.17 -22.66
N GLY A 123 -0.88 36.30 -21.37
CA GLY A 123 0.30 36.94 -20.81
C GLY A 123 0.88 36.12 -19.68
N ASP A 124 1.72 35.15 -20.03
CA ASP A 124 2.49 34.30 -19.13
C ASP A 124 3.98 34.68 -19.08
N GLY A 125 4.33 35.85 -19.61
CA GLY A 125 5.70 36.34 -19.78
C GLY A 125 6.08 36.52 -21.24
N VAL A 126 5.35 35.90 -22.18
CA VAL A 126 5.42 36.16 -23.61
C VAL A 126 4.01 36.43 -24.13
N VAL A 127 3.83 37.53 -24.85
CA VAL A 127 2.52 37.93 -25.38
C VAL A 127 2.21 37.12 -26.63
N HIS A 128 1.17 36.30 -26.61
CA HIS A 128 0.78 35.45 -27.73
C HIS A 128 -0.75 35.31 -27.85
N GLY A 129 -1.23 34.95 -29.04
CA GLY A 129 -2.62 34.59 -29.27
C GLY A 129 -2.84 33.09 -29.09
N GLN A 130 -3.70 32.72 -28.14
CA GLN A 130 -3.97 31.31 -27.82
C GLN A 130 -5.37 30.91 -28.32
N PHE A 131 -5.47 29.70 -28.86
CA PHE A 131 -6.77 29.06 -29.11
C PHE A 131 -7.48 28.76 -27.78
N PRO A 132 -8.83 28.70 -27.75
CA PRO A 132 -9.53 28.14 -26.60
C PRO A 132 -9.09 26.69 -26.35
N TRP A 133 -9.46 26.14 -25.19
CA TRP A 133 -9.22 24.72 -24.90
C TRP A 133 -9.76 23.82 -26.01
N ILE A 134 -8.86 23.04 -26.61
CA ILE A 134 -9.17 22.05 -27.64
C ILE A 134 -9.30 20.70 -26.95
N THR A 135 -10.43 20.06 -27.21
CA THR A 135 -10.78 18.76 -26.63
C THR A 135 -10.81 17.71 -27.71
N THR A 136 -10.07 16.62 -27.51
CA THR A 136 -10.08 15.45 -28.40
C THR A 136 -10.57 14.23 -27.64
N LYS A 137 -11.67 13.64 -28.11
CA LYS A 137 -12.24 12.42 -27.52
C LYS A 137 -11.78 11.19 -28.28
N PHE A 138 -11.27 10.21 -27.56
CA PHE A 138 -10.97 8.89 -28.10
C PHE A 138 -12.17 7.96 -27.90
N PRO A 139 -12.39 6.99 -28.81
CA PRO A 139 -13.36 5.93 -28.58
C PRO A 139 -13.13 5.26 -27.23
N ALA A 140 -14.20 4.79 -26.60
CA ALA A 140 -14.12 4.02 -25.36
C ALA A 140 -13.13 2.86 -25.54
N VAL A 141 -11.99 2.95 -24.84
CA VAL A 141 -10.98 1.89 -24.86
C VAL A 141 -11.50 0.77 -23.95
N PRO A 142 -11.55 -0.49 -24.41
CA PRO A 142 -12.07 -1.59 -23.61
C PRO A 142 -11.35 -1.66 -22.27
N THR A 143 -12.08 -1.76 -21.16
CA THR A 143 -11.47 -1.85 -19.81
C THR A 143 -10.57 -3.07 -19.64
N SER A 144 -10.81 -4.13 -20.41
CA SER A 144 -9.90 -5.29 -20.51
C SER A 144 -8.49 -4.97 -21.03
N MET A 145 -8.27 -3.77 -21.60
CA MET A 145 -6.94 -3.31 -22.05
C MET A 145 -6.21 -2.45 -21.01
N PHE A 146 -6.85 -2.17 -19.85
CA PHE A 146 -6.22 -1.43 -18.76
C PHE A 146 -6.03 -2.35 -17.56
N GLU A 147 -4.78 -2.47 -17.13
CA GLU A 147 -4.44 -2.98 -15.82
C GLU A 147 -4.26 -1.78 -14.86
N PRO A 148 -4.67 -1.89 -13.58
CA PRO A 148 -4.37 -0.86 -12.59
C PRO A 148 -2.86 -0.58 -12.55
N GLY A 149 -2.48 0.70 -12.67
CA GLY A 149 -1.07 1.12 -12.74
C GLY A 149 -0.54 1.27 -14.18
N ASP A 150 -1.33 0.94 -15.20
CA ASP A 150 -0.97 1.27 -16.58
C ASP A 150 -0.79 2.77 -16.78
N GLN A 151 0.23 3.11 -17.56
CA GLN A 151 0.52 4.47 -17.97
C GLN A 151 -0.23 4.80 -19.28
N ILE A 152 -1.01 5.86 -19.23
CA ILE A 152 -1.59 6.55 -20.39
C ILE A 152 -0.58 7.58 -20.85
N PHE A 153 0.05 7.31 -21.98
CA PHE A 153 0.89 8.27 -22.66
C PHE A 153 0.03 9.08 -23.61
N VAL A 154 0.11 10.41 -23.54
CA VAL A 154 -0.46 11.28 -24.55
C VAL A 154 0.66 12.07 -25.20
N THR A 155 0.73 12.04 -26.52
CA THR A 155 1.73 12.75 -27.32
C THR A 155 1.02 13.64 -28.34
N LEU A 156 1.42 14.90 -28.42
CA LEU A 156 1.03 15.84 -29.45
C LEU A 156 2.14 15.89 -30.49
N THR A 157 1.79 15.82 -31.76
CA THR A 157 2.74 15.99 -32.87
C THR A 157 2.12 16.82 -33.98
N PRO A 158 2.90 17.66 -34.71
CA PRO A 158 2.39 18.33 -35.90
C PRO A 158 1.87 17.32 -36.92
N ALA A 159 0.64 17.52 -37.38
CA ALA A 159 0.07 16.69 -38.43
C ALA A 159 0.83 16.88 -39.76
N ALA A 160 0.67 15.94 -40.69
CA ALA A 160 1.34 16.01 -41.99
C ALA A 160 1.00 17.32 -42.74
N GLY A 161 1.99 18.20 -42.89
CA GLY A 161 1.86 19.50 -43.57
C GLY A 161 1.57 20.68 -42.64
N ALA A 162 1.37 20.45 -41.34
CA ALA A 162 1.28 21.50 -40.34
C ALA A 162 2.66 22.12 -40.07
N GLU A 163 2.65 23.35 -39.56
CA GLU A 163 3.85 24.06 -39.14
C GLU A 163 4.52 23.32 -37.97
N PRO A 164 5.86 23.14 -38.02
CA PRO A 164 6.59 22.50 -36.94
C PRO A 164 6.64 23.40 -35.71
N GLU A 165 6.67 22.78 -34.53
CA GLU A 165 6.89 23.45 -33.26
C GLU A 165 8.36 23.38 -32.85
N LEU A 166 8.85 24.44 -32.21
CA LEU A 166 10.23 24.51 -31.74
C LEU A 166 10.43 23.93 -30.34
N ASP A 167 9.42 24.02 -29.48
CA ASP A 167 9.47 23.53 -28.11
C ASP A 167 8.51 22.37 -27.96
N THR A 168 9.01 21.15 -27.97
CA THR A 168 8.17 19.95 -27.80
C THR A 168 8.19 19.45 -26.35
N SER A 169 8.60 20.28 -25.39
CA SER A 169 8.81 19.83 -24.01
C SER A 169 7.50 19.63 -23.23
N ASP A 170 6.41 20.23 -23.67
CA ASP A 170 5.05 20.11 -23.15
C ASP A 170 4.08 19.36 -24.08
N ASP A 171 4.59 18.80 -25.18
CA ASP A 171 3.84 17.93 -26.11
C ASP A 171 3.58 16.52 -25.58
N PHE A 172 4.04 16.21 -24.36
CA PHE A 172 3.99 14.87 -23.80
C PHE A 172 3.59 14.87 -22.33
N VAL A 173 2.60 14.05 -21.99
CA VAL A 173 2.20 13.80 -20.61
C VAL A 173 2.04 12.30 -20.40
N VAL A 174 2.43 11.86 -19.21
CA VAL A 174 2.19 10.49 -18.75
C VAL A 174 1.27 10.58 -17.55
N GLU A 175 0.08 10.01 -17.69
CA GLU A 175 -0.84 9.87 -16.58
C GLU A 175 -0.95 8.39 -16.23
N THR A 176 -0.77 8.07 -14.95
CA THR A 176 -1.02 6.70 -14.51
C THR A 176 -2.52 6.57 -14.28
N THR A 177 -3.15 5.53 -14.83
CA THR A 177 -4.55 5.20 -14.48
C THR A 177 -4.70 5.26 -12.96
N ALA A 178 -5.78 5.87 -12.46
CA ALA A 178 -5.92 6.19 -11.04
C ALA A 178 -5.79 4.93 -10.19
N SER A 179 -4.56 4.62 -9.75
CA SER A 179 -4.32 3.64 -8.73
C SER A 179 -4.82 4.25 -7.43
N PRO A 180 -5.58 3.52 -6.61
CA PRO A 180 -5.81 3.96 -5.25
C PRO A 180 -4.46 4.30 -4.62
N THR A 181 -4.41 5.44 -3.92
CA THR A 181 -3.19 5.81 -3.17
C THR A 181 -2.98 4.88 -1.98
N PHE A 182 -4.03 4.14 -1.61
CA PHE A 182 -4.02 3.09 -0.60
C PHE A 182 -4.99 1.98 -1.02
N TYR A 183 -4.47 0.76 -1.17
CA TYR A 183 -5.24 -0.48 -1.21
C TYR A 183 -4.55 -1.47 -0.28
N ASP A 184 -5.31 -2.25 0.48
CA ASP A 184 -4.76 -3.20 1.46
C ASP A 184 -5.68 -4.43 1.59
N ARG A 185 -5.07 -5.60 1.73
CA ARG A 185 -5.71 -6.84 2.16
C ARG A 185 -5.12 -7.27 3.50
N SER A 186 -5.96 -7.37 4.52
CA SER A 186 -5.50 -7.78 5.84
C SER A 186 -6.34 -8.91 6.42
N PHE A 187 -5.69 -9.85 7.09
CA PHE A 187 -6.40 -10.82 7.93
C PHE A 187 -7.03 -10.10 9.12
N SER A 188 -8.30 -10.38 9.41
CA SER A 188 -8.93 -9.99 10.67
C SER A 188 -8.89 -11.11 11.71
N SER A 189 -8.97 -12.36 11.28
CA SER A 189 -8.81 -13.52 12.14
C SER A 189 -8.47 -14.77 11.34
N VAL A 190 -7.78 -15.72 11.98
CA VAL A 190 -7.62 -17.08 11.49
C VAL A 190 -7.86 -18.04 12.65
N GLU A 191 -8.75 -19.01 12.46
CA GLU A 191 -9.18 -19.97 13.48
C GLU A 191 -9.04 -21.41 12.94
N LEU A 192 -8.45 -22.32 13.74
CA LEU A 192 -8.48 -23.76 13.45
C LEU A 192 -9.69 -24.40 14.12
N LYS A 193 -10.55 -25.05 13.33
CA LYS A 193 -11.70 -25.81 13.82
C LYS A 193 -11.46 -27.30 13.61
N PRO A 194 -11.32 -28.10 14.68
CA PRO A 194 -11.18 -29.55 14.54
C PRO A 194 -12.34 -30.16 13.75
N VAL A 195 -12.04 -30.98 12.76
CA VAL A 195 -13.04 -31.71 11.99
C VAL A 195 -13.54 -32.90 12.81
N ALA A 196 -14.83 -32.91 13.13
CA ALA A 196 -15.41 -33.92 14.00
C ALA A 196 -15.19 -35.34 13.46
N GLY A 197 -14.54 -36.18 14.27
CA GLY A 197 -14.32 -37.59 13.97
C GLY A 197 -13.10 -37.90 13.08
N ILE A 198 -12.31 -36.90 12.69
CA ILE A 198 -11.07 -37.10 11.93
C ILE A 198 -9.90 -36.51 12.74
N PRO A 199 -9.05 -37.35 13.37
CA PRO A 199 -7.88 -36.87 14.11
C PRO A 199 -6.97 -35.99 13.24
N ASP A 200 -6.28 -35.04 13.87
CA ASP A 200 -5.26 -34.21 13.23
C ASP A 200 -5.76 -33.46 11.98
N THR A 201 -7.07 -33.20 11.91
CA THR A 201 -7.72 -32.57 10.75
C THR A 201 -8.50 -31.36 11.20
N TYR A 202 -8.27 -30.24 10.51
CA TYR A 202 -8.83 -28.94 10.87
C TYR A 202 -9.43 -28.26 9.65
N ASP A 203 -10.57 -27.61 9.83
CA ASP A 203 -11.03 -26.58 8.92
C ASP A 203 -10.36 -25.26 9.35
N ILE A 204 -9.69 -24.60 8.42
CA ILE A 204 -9.10 -23.28 8.68
C ILE A 204 -10.14 -22.24 8.29
N VAL A 205 -10.66 -21.53 9.27
CA VAL A 205 -11.58 -20.42 9.06
C VAL A 205 -10.79 -19.13 9.04
N VAL A 206 -10.74 -18.52 7.87
CA VAL A 206 -10.05 -17.26 7.60
C VAL A 206 -11.10 -16.16 7.51
N GLU A 207 -10.88 -15.07 8.23
CA GLU A 207 -11.58 -13.81 8.00
C GLU A 207 -10.57 -12.76 7.55
N TYR A 208 -10.88 -12.06 6.46
CA TYR A 208 -10.04 -10.98 5.95
C TYR A 208 -10.88 -9.76 5.58
N ARG A 209 -10.21 -8.61 5.45
CA ARG A 209 -10.79 -7.34 5.03
C ARG A 209 -10.05 -6.80 3.83
N GLN A 210 -10.74 -5.93 3.10
CA GLN A 210 -10.17 -5.13 2.03
C GLN A 210 -10.40 -3.66 2.33
N ALA A 211 -9.40 -2.82 2.09
CA ALA A 211 -9.50 -1.39 2.31
C ALA A 211 -8.97 -0.60 1.11
N PHE A 212 -9.61 0.52 0.75
CA PHE A 212 -9.09 1.46 -0.26
C PHE A 212 -9.55 2.91 0.00
N ASN A 213 -8.82 3.93 -0.46
CA ASN A 213 -9.08 5.33 -0.07
C ASN A 213 -9.55 6.30 -1.17
N THR A 214 -9.79 5.84 -2.41
CA THR A 214 -10.24 6.71 -3.50
C THR A 214 -11.56 6.24 -4.13
N SER A 215 -12.25 7.13 -4.85
CA SER A 215 -13.36 6.74 -5.73
C SER A 215 -12.78 6.09 -6.99
N ILE A 216 -13.11 4.83 -7.24
CA ILE A 216 -12.49 4.05 -8.32
C ILE A 216 -13.58 3.45 -9.20
N PRO A 217 -13.37 3.32 -10.52
CA PRO A 217 -14.13 2.38 -11.33
C PRO A 217 -14.17 0.98 -10.68
N PRO A 218 -15.15 0.12 -11.05
CA PRO A 218 -15.15 -1.28 -10.66
C PRO A 218 -13.77 -1.92 -10.76
N LEU A 219 -13.23 -2.31 -9.61
CA LEU A 219 -11.94 -2.99 -9.49
C LEU A 219 -12.16 -4.48 -9.31
N ASP A 220 -11.26 -5.26 -9.89
CA ASP A 220 -11.07 -6.64 -9.52
C ASP A 220 -10.20 -6.70 -8.26
N LEU A 221 -10.85 -6.89 -7.12
CA LEU A 221 -10.18 -7.05 -5.83
C LEU A 221 -10.12 -8.51 -5.41
N ARG A 222 -10.04 -9.45 -6.36
CA ARG A 222 -9.88 -10.87 -6.00
C ARG A 222 -8.73 -11.04 -5.00
N THR A 223 -8.95 -11.94 -4.07
CA THR A 223 -7.97 -12.33 -3.06
C THR A 223 -7.83 -13.83 -3.10
N ASP A 224 -6.63 -14.31 -3.33
CA ASP A 224 -6.28 -15.71 -3.10
C ASP A 224 -5.76 -15.86 -1.67
N ILE A 225 -6.03 -17.01 -1.05
CA ILE A 225 -5.38 -17.39 0.20
C ILE A 225 -4.28 -18.38 -0.16
N VAL A 226 -3.04 -17.98 0.07
CA VAL A 226 -1.86 -18.80 -0.14
C VAL A 226 -1.53 -19.47 1.19
N MET A 227 -1.46 -20.79 1.21
CA MET A 227 -1.10 -21.57 2.40
C MET A 227 0.21 -22.30 2.16
N GLU A 228 1.19 -22.06 3.01
CA GLU A 228 2.43 -22.82 3.07
C GLU A 228 2.42 -23.77 4.25
N GLN A 229 2.65 -25.06 3.97
CA GLN A 229 2.71 -26.12 4.97
C GLN A 229 3.89 -27.03 4.66
N GLY A 230 4.86 -27.13 5.58
CA GLY A 230 6.02 -28.00 5.41
C GLY A 230 6.82 -27.73 4.13
N GLY A 231 6.91 -26.46 3.70
CA GLY A 231 7.57 -26.04 2.46
C GLY A 231 6.75 -26.29 1.18
N LYS A 232 5.50 -26.74 1.29
CA LYS A 232 4.57 -26.85 0.17
C LYS A 232 3.59 -25.67 0.18
N THR A 233 3.56 -24.93 -0.91
CA THR A 233 2.59 -23.86 -1.16
C THR A 233 1.34 -24.40 -1.85
N THR A 234 0.15 -24.03 -1.36
CA THR A 234 -1.15 -24.31 -1.95
C THR A 234 -1.93 -23.02 -2.07
N VAL A 235 -2.47 -22.71 -3.25
CA VAL A 235 -3.26 -21.50 -3.49
C VAL A 235 -4.73 -21.87 -3.49
N PHE A 236 -5.50 -21.19 -2.65
CA PHE A 236 -6.95 -21.30 -2.58
C PHE A 236 -7.57 -20.06 -3.22
N GLU A 237 -8.05 -20.24 -4.45
CA GLU A 237 -8.84 -19.22 -5.13
C GLU A 237 -10.12 -18.99 -4.33
N THR A 238 -10.35 -17.75 -3.90
CA THR A 238 -11.66 -17.41 -3.35
C THR A 238 -12.65 -17.40 -4.52
N TRP A 239 -13.69 -18.23 -4.44
CA TRP A 239 -14.64 -18.43 -5.54
C TRP A 239 -15.45 -17.17 -5.90
N CYS A 240 -15.30 -16.14 -5.07
CA CYS A 240 -15.95 -14.86 -5.18
C CYS A 240 -14.91 -13.78 -5.42
N GLY A 241 -14.71 -13.46 -6.69
CA GLY A 241 -13.98 -12.25 -7.03
C GLY A 241 -14.83 -11.02 -6.85
N PRO A 242 -14.43 -10.05 -6.00
CA PRO A 242 -15.10 -8.77 -5.93
C PRO A 242 -15.14 -8.13 -7.30
N TRP A 243 -16.34 -8.02 -7.87
CA TRP A 243 -16.65 -6.85 -8.67
C TRP A 243 -17.09 -5.80 -7.66
N LEU A 244 -16.21 -4.86 -7.36
CA LEU A 244 -16.58 -3.75 -6.52
C LEU A 244 -17.58 -2.89 -7.30
N ILE A 245 -18.86 -2.96 -6.94
CA ILE A 245 -19.87 -2.06 -7.50
C ILE A 245 -19.93 -0.88 -6.52
N ALA A 246 -19.05 0.10 -6.72
CA ALA A 246 -19.05 1.32 -5.93
C ALA A 246 -20.39 2.08 -6.12
N PRO A 247 -21.09 2.53 -5.07
CA PRO A 247 -21.77 3.80 -5.14
C PRO A 247 -20.71 4.90 -5.35
N SER A 248 -21.03 5.83 -6.23
CA SER A 248 -20.13 6.73 -6.95
C SER A 248 -19.42 7.84 -6.15
N SER A 249 -19.35 7.79 -4.81
CA SER A 249 -18.90 8.96 -4.01
C SER A 249 -17.62 8.80 -3.20
N GLY A 250 -17.02 7.60 -3.12
CA GLY A 250 -15.85 7.36 -2.27
C GLY A 250 -16.10 7.72 -0.79
N CYS A 251 -15.04 7.72 0.01
CA CYS A 251 -15.10 8.24 1.37
C CYS A 251 -14.72 9.72 1.36
N GLY A 252 -15.72 10.60 1.52
CA GLY A 252 -15.45 12.02 1.72
C GLY A 252 -14.66 12.28 3.01
N ASP A 253 -14.17 13.52 3.18
CA ASP A 253 -13.28 13.94 4.28
C ASP A 253 -13.80 13.64 5.70
N ALA A 254 -15.11 13.43 5.86
CA ALA A 254 -15.75 13.31 7.16
C ALA A 254 -15.72 11.89 7.77
N CYS A 255 -15.15 10.86 7.12
CA CYS A 255 -15.03 9.48 7.65
C CYS A 255 -16.29 8.97 8.36
N VAL A 256 -17.47 9.30 7.84
CA VAL A 256 -18.74 8.90 8.45
C VAL A 256 -19.00 7.46 8.03
N GLU A 257 -19.49 6.57 8.91
CA GLU A 257 -19.79 5.13 8.66
C GLU A 257 -20.88 4.87 7.59
N GLN A 258 -20.78 5.54 6.46
CA GLN A 258 -21.62 5.39 5.29
C GLN A 258 -21.07 4.25 4.45
N THR A 259 -21.99 3.50 3.84
CA THR A 259 -21.63 2.46 2.89
C THR A 259 -21.00 3.10 1.66
N CYS A 260 -19.72 2.81 1.43
CA CYS A 260 -18.93 3.36 0.33
C CYS A 260 -18.76 2.39 -0.82
N ALA A 261 -18.98 1.09 -0.59
CA ALA A 261 -18.98 0.05 -1.60
C ALA A 261 -19.73 -1.20 -1.14
N VAL A 262 -20.04 -2.07 -2.09
CA VAL A 262 -20.46 -3.44 -1.84
C VAL A 262 -19.58 -4.39 -2.63
N ILE A 263 -19.24 -5.50 -2.00
CA ILE A 263 -18.55 -6.61 -2.63
C ILE A 263 -19.62 -7.60 -3.08
N SER A 264 -19.62 -7.93 -4.37
CA SER A 264 -20.60 -8.84 -4.95
C SER A 264 -19.95 -10.06 -5.60
N CYS A 265 -20.61 -11.20 -5.49
CA CYS A 265 -20.19 -12.48 -6.05
C CYS A 265 -21.38 -13.13 -6.78
N GLY A 266 -21.23 -13.38 -8.08
CA GLY A 266 -22.33 -13.94 -8.88
C GLY A 266 -23.61 -13.09 -8.88
N GLY A 267 -23.51 -11.78 -8.59
CA GLY A 267 -24.64 -10.87 -8.45
C GLY A 267 -25.22 -10.74 -7.04
N GLU A 268 -24.76 -11.53 -6.07
CA GLU A 268 -25.16 -11.42 -4.66
C GLU A 268 -24.16 -10.56 -3.88
N THR A 269 -24.64 -9.66 -3.02
CA THR A 269 -23.78 -8.92 -2.09
C THR A 269 -23.25 -9.85 -1.00
N VAL A 270 -21.93 -10.05 -0.94
CA VAL A 270 -21.27 -10.88 0.07
C VAL A 270 -20.71 -10.07 1.24
N ALA A 271 -20.39 -8.79 1.03
CA ALA A 271 -19.98 -7.89 2.10
C ALA A 271 -20.32 -6.44 1.75
N LYS A 272 -20.63 -5.62 2.77
CA LYS A 272 -20.66 -4.17 2.63
C LYS A 272 -19.32 -3.58 3.00
N MET A 273 -19.03 -2.39 2.48
CA MET A 273 -17.86 -1.63 2.87
C MET A 273 -18.29 -0.29 3.42
N PHE A 274 -17.61 0.17 4.46
CA PHE A 274 -17.92 1.39 5.18
C PHE A 274 -16.71 2.31 5.23
N CYS A 275 -16.95 3.61 5.19
CA CYS A 275 -15.88 4.58 5.42
C CYS A 275 -15.44 4.54 6.87
N GLN A 276 -14.16 4.28 7.07
CA GLN A 276 -13.53 4.19 8.38
C GLN A 276 -12.16 4.89 8.32
N PRO A 277 -11.70 5.48 9.44
CA PRO A 277 -10.35 6.03 9.52
C PRO A 277 -9.33 4.89 9.50
N VAL A 278 -8.32 5.00 8.63
CA VAL A 278 -7.18 4.10 8.55
C VAL A 278 -5.91 4.91 8.75
N GLU A 279 -5.04 4.41 9.61
CA GLU A 279 -3.70 4.95 9.80
C GLU A 279 -2.81 4.45 8.65
N ASN A 280 -2.23 5.37 7.89
CA ASN A 280 -1.30 5.01 6.82
C ASN A 280 0.09 4.67 7.39
N ALA A 281 1.01 4.22 6.53
CA ALA A 281 2.38 3.86 6.92
C ALA A 281 3.18 4.98 7.61
N TRP A 282 2.70 6.23 7.59
CA TRP A 282 3.32 7.39 8.25
C TRP A 282 2.60 7.83 9.53
N GLY A 283 1.65 7.03 10.04
CA GLY A 283 0.88 7.37 11.24
C GLY A 283 -0.18 8.45 11.03
N GLN A 284 -0.54 8.76 9.79
CA GLN A 284 -1.58 9.74 9.48
C GLN A 284 -2.90 9.03 9.20
N PHE A 285 -3.99 9.56 9.76
CA PHE A 285 -5.32 9.02 9.50
C PHE A 285 -5.87 9.55 8.17
N SER A 286 -6.31 8.63 7.32
CA SER A 286 -7.04 8.91 6.09
C SER A 286 -8.36 8.12 6.08
N CYS A 287 -9.38 8.59 5.35
CA CYS A 287 -10.62 7.85 5.21
C CYS A 287 -10.46 6.77 4.15
N ALA A 288 -10.67 5.51 4.54
CA ALA A 288 -10.72 4.39 3.62
C ALA A 288 -12.08 3.72 3.67
N CYS A 289 -12.48 3.16 2.53
CA CYS A 289 -13.59 2.25 2.40
C CYS A 289 -13.12 0.85 2.81
N ILE A 290 -13.57 0.35 3.95
CA ILE A 290 -13.16 -0.94 4.52
C ILE A 290 -14.31 -1.92 4.48
N SER A 291 -14.07 -3.15 4.04
CA SER A 291 -15.09 -4.20 4.04
C SER A 291 -15.43 -4.68 5.45
N GLU A 292 -16.66 -5.16 5.61
CA GLU A 292 -16.98 -6.17 6.62
C GLU A 292 -16.03 -7.38 6.46
N PRO A 293 -15.78 -8.15 7.54
CA PRO A 293 -14.99 -9.37 7.45
C PRO A 293 -15.58 -10.33 6.41
N ILE A 294 -14.75 -10.76 5.47
CA ILE A 294 -15.07 -11.77 4.47
C ILE A 294 -14.55 -13.09 4.99
N GLN A 295 -15.43 -14.06 5.15
CA GLN A 295 -15.09 -15.38 5.68
C GLN A 295 -14.83 -16.38 4.55
N TYR A 296 -13.73 -17.12 4.66
CA TYR A 296 -13.41 -18.25 3.80
C TYR A 296 -13.00 -19.45 4.66
N THR A 297 -13.40 -20.67 4.27
CA THR A 297 -13.03 -21.89 4.99
C THR A 297 -12.20 -22.79 4.08
N ILE A 298 -10.98 -23.11 4.49
CA ILE A 298 -10.14 -24.14 3.86
C ILE A 298 -10.47 -25.46 4.56
N PRO A 299 -11.16 -26.40 3.88
CA PRO A 299 -11.66 -27.59 4.56
C PRO A 299 -10.56 -28.65 4.72
N SER A 300 -10.62 -29.38 5.84
CA SER A 300 -9.93 -30.66 6.03
C SER A 300 -8.41 -30.63 5.84
N VAL A 301 -7.74 -29.61 6.37
CA VAL A 301 -6.29 -29.53 6.41
C VAL A 301 -5.74 -30.48 7.48
N GLN A 302 -4.86 -31.39 7.07
CA GLN A 302 -4.18 -32.31 7.98
C GLN A 302 -3.04 -31.56 8.68
N LEU A 303 -3.05 -31.47 10.01
CA LEU A 303 -2.01 -30.86 10.83
C LEU A 303 -1.58 -31.85 11.90
N LYS A 304 -0.32 -32.27 11.86
CA LYS A 304 0.29 -33.03 12.95
C LYS A 304 0.73 -32.08 14.05
N ALA A 305 0.96 -32.60 15.25
CA ALA A 305 1.70 -31.86 16.26
C ALA A 305 3.01 -31.31 15.68
N ASP A 306 3.36 -30.08 16.05
CA ASP A 306 4.48 -29.29 15.54
C ASP A 306 4.38 -28.80 14.07
N ASP A 307 3.27 -29.03 13.36
CA ASP A 307 3.06 -28.39 12.05
C ASP A 307 2.76 -26.90 12.23
N CYS A 308 3.35 -26.07 11.37
CA CYS A 308 2.99 -24.66 11.22
C CYS A 308 2.47 -24.40 9.80
N LEU A 309 1.44 -23.58 9.72
CA LEU A 309 0.84 -23.05 8.52
C LEU A 309 1.17 -21.59 8.40
N VAL A 310 1.74 -21.17 7.29
CA VAL A 310 1.78 -19.76 6.91
C VAL A 310 0.65 -19.51 5.93
N LEU A 311 -0.26 -18.60 6.28
CA LEU A 311 -1.28 -18.11 5.38
C LEU A 311 -0.87 -16.72 4.92
N SER A 312 -1.05 -16.43 3.63
CA SER A 312 -0.95 -15.08 3.11
C SER A 312 -2.10 -14.75 2.16
N LEU A 313 -2.43 -13.47 2.05
CA LEU A 313 -3.38 -12.94 1.09
C LEU A 313 -2.62 -12.50 -0.16
N ALA A 314 -3.06 -12.93 -1.33
CA ALA A 314 -2.43 -12.55 -2.59
C ALA A 314 -3.46 -12.04 -3.61
N ALA A 315 -2.99 -11.18 -4.52
CA ALA A 315 -3.76 -10.83 -5.71
C ALA A 315 -3.57 -11.93 -6.78
N PRO A 316 -4.64 -12.57 -7.30
CA PRO A 316 -4.51 -13.38 -8.50
C PRO A 316 -4.16 -12.50 -9.70
N ALA A 317 -3.74 -13.12 -10.80
CA ALA A 317 -3.46 -12.42 -12.05
C ALA A 317 -4.67 -11.58 -12.52
N GLY A 318 -4.41 -10.30 -12.80
CA GLY A 318 -5.42 -9.32 -13.22
C GLY A 318 -6.15 -8.63 -12.07
N ALA A 319 -5.99 -9.07 -10.82
CA ALA A 319 -6.49 -8.36 -9.65
C ALA A 319 -5.49 -7.29 -9.20
N MET A 320 -5.98 -6.27 -8.49
CA MET A 320 -5.14 -5.20 -7.97
C MET A 320 -4.08 -5.74 -7.00
N SER A 321 -2.80 -5.48 -7.23
CA SER A 321 -1.73 -5.88 -6.29
C SER A 321 -1.74 -5.00 -5.04
N ASP A 322 -1.37 -5.59 -3.90
CA ASP A 322 -1.11 -4.82 -2.68
C ASP A 322 0.17 -3.95 -2.86
N PRO A 323 0.17 -2.66 -2.48
CA PRO A 323 1.40 -1.90 -2.36
C PRO A 323 2.32 -2.57 -1.33
N ALA A 324 3.60 -2.73 -1.67
CA ALA A 324 4.57 -3.29 -0.73
C ALA A 324 4.64 -2.44 0.56
N GLY A 325 4.42 -3.06 1.73
CA GLY A 325 4.68 -2.45 3.03
C GLY A 325 3.50 -2.31 3.99
N LEU A 326 2.34 -2.89 3.69
CA LEU A 326 1.26 -3.11 4.65
C LEU A 326 1.31 -4.58 5.08
N ASP A 327 1.42 -4.82 6.38
CA ASP A 327 2.12 -5.94 7.01
C ASP A 327 1.19 -6.93 7.73
N HIS A 328 -0.10 -6.93 7.38
CA HIS A 328 -1.11 -7.82 7.94
C HIS A 328 -1.69 -8.80 6.90
N ASP A 329 -1.02 -8.97 5.77
CA ASP A 329 -1.38 -9.91 4.72
C ASP A 329 -0.83 -11.32 4.99
N GLN A 330 -0.07 -11.53 6.08
CA GLN A 330 0.49 -12.81 6.49
C GLN A 330 0.02 -13.18 7.91
N TRP A 331 -0.37 -14.43 8.10
CA TRP A 331 -0.75 -15.01 9.39
C TRP A 331 -0.10 -16.38 9.54
N VAL A 332 0.38 -16.76 10.73
CA VAL A 332 0.85 -18.13 10.94
C VAL A 332 0.10 -18.77 12.07
N VAL A 333 -0.25 -20.02 11.83
CA VAL A 333 -0.96 -20.86 12.78
C VAL A 333 -0.14 -22.11 13.01
N CYS A 334 0.22 -22.39 14.25
CA CYS A 334 0.92 -23.61 14.60
C CYS A 334 0.01 -24.52 15.42
N SER A 335 0.11 -25.82 15.21
CA SER A 335 -0.74 -26.83 15.85
C SER A 335 -0.37 -27.13 17.31
N ASN A 336 0.70 -26.52 17.83
CA ASN A 336 1.17 -26.79 19.18
C ASN A 336 0.26 -26.11 20.19
N GLU A 337 -0.34 -26.89 21.08
CA GLU A 337 -1.08 -26.35 22.22
C GLU A 337 -0.12 -25.50 23.06
N ALA A 338 -0.50 -24.26 23.36
CA ALA A 338 0.25 -23.42 24.27
C ALA A 338 0.33 -24.08 25.65
N GLN A 339 1.54 -24.24 26.20
CA GLN A 339 1.77 -24.94 27.46
C GLN A 339 2.44 -24.03 28.50
N SER A 340 2.07 -24.27 29.76
CA SER A 340 2.67 -23.63 30.92
C SER A 340 2.95 -24.68 31.98
N ALA A 341 4.19 -24.74 32.47
CA ALA A 341 4.58 -25.68 33.51
C ALA A 341 5.53 -25.02 34.52
N THR A 342 5.33 -25.29 35.80
CA THR A 342 6.28 -24.90 36.84
C THR A 342 7.40 -25.94 36.96
N TYR A 343 8.61 -25.50 37.32
CA TYR A 343 9.77 -26.38 37.48
C TYR A 343 10.72 -25.88 38.57
N GLY A 344 11.62 -26.77 39.00
CA GLY A 344 12.59 -26.48 40.06
C GLY A 344 11.96 -26.17 41.42
N LYS A 345 12.80 -25.78 42.38
CA LYS A 345 12.37 -25.34 43.72
C LYS A 345 12.88 -23.94 43.97
N GLY A 346 11.98 -23.07 44.43
CA GLY A 346 12.34 -21.74 44.89
C GLY A 346 13.11 -21.75 46.20
N LYS A 347 13.46 -20.56 46.67
CA LYS A 347 14.14 -20.32 47.95
C LYS A 347 13.20 -19.59 48.89
N ALA A 348 13.07 -20.12 50.11
CA ALA A 348 12.17 -19.58 51.12
C ALA A 348 12.60 -18.20 51.63
N GLY A 349 11.62 -17.34 51.88
CA GLY A 349 11.72 -16.10 52.64
C GLY A 349 10.90 -16.17 53.95
N THR A 350 10.51 -15.00 54.47
CA THR A 350 9.73 -14.87 55.73
C THR A 350 8.37 -15.58 55.64
N LEU A 351 7.75 -15.59 54.46
CA LEU A 351 6.39 -16.13 54.25
C LEU A 351 6.37 -17.52 53.60
N GLY A 352 7.50 -18.22 53.54
CA GLY A 352 7.62 -19.51 52.85
C GLY A 352 8.32 -19.40 51.49
N VAL A 353 8.13 -20.39 50.62
CA VAL A 353 8.72 -20.39 49.27
C VAL A 353 7.73 -19.70 48.32
N PRO A 354 8.03 -18.50 47.81
CA PRO A 354 7.12 -17.83 46.89
C PRO A 354 6.92 -18.68 45.64
N THR A 355 5.72 -18.67 45.06
CA THR A 355 5.41 -19.44 43.86
C THR A 355 5.16 -18.54 42.67
N LEU A 356 5.50 -19.01 41.47
CA LEU A 356 5.20 -18.37 40.19
C LEU A 356 4.38 -19.32 39.33
N ASP A 357 3.17 -18.90 38.96
CA ASP A 357 2.20 -19.64 38.15
C ASP A 357 1.83 -18.85 36.89
N SER A 358 1.39 -19.56 35.85
CA SER A 358 0.75 -18.92 34.70
C SER A 358 -0.73 -18.58 34.99
N ILE A 359 -1.21 -17.48 34.43
CA ILE A 359 -2.62 -17.06 34.53
C ILE A 359 -3.44 -17.57 33.33
N ALA A 360 -2.82 -17.67 32.17
CA ALA A 360 -3.40 -18.10 30.91
C ALA A 360 -2.31 -18.72 30.03
N GLN A 361 -2.68 -19.63 29.14
CA GLN A 361 -1.70 -20.22 28.23
C GLN A 361 -1.07 -19.15 27.32
N PRO A 362 0.22 -19.29 26.98
CA PRO A 362 0.97 -18.27 26.26
C PRO A 362 0.69 -18.33 24.75
N VAL A 363 -0.45 -17.79 24.32
CA VAL A 363 -0.85 -17.76 22.90
C VAL A 363 -0.40 -16.44 22.24
N PRO A 364 0.40 -16.46 21.15
CA PRO A 364 0.71 -15.26 20.37
C PRO A 364 -0.53 -14.46 20.00
N GLY A 365 -0.45 -13.12 20.10
CA GLY A 365 -1.61 -12.24 19.87
C GLY A 365 -2.61 -12.15 21.04
N GLN A 366 -2.44 -12.91 22.13
CA GLN A 366 -3.29 -12.81 23.32
C GLN A 366 -2.57 -12.15 24.51
N MET A 367 -3.36 -11.78 25.52
CA MET A 367 -2.85 -11.32 26.81
C MET A 367 -2.22 -12.49 27.58
N VAL A 368 -0.91 -12.47 27.74
CA VAL A 368 -0.17 -13.43 28.58
C VAL A 368 -0.02 -12.85 29.98
N GLY A 369 0.03 -13.71 31.01
CA GLY A 369 0.26 -13.24 32.36
C GLY A 369 0.80 -14.29 33.31
N ILE A 370 1.54 -13.82 34.30
CA ILE A 370 2.11 -14.64 35.37
C ILE A 370 1.68 -14.08 36.72
N LYS A 371 1.46 -14.99 37.67
CA LYS A 371 1.02 -14.68 39.02
C LYS A 371 2.04 -15.20 40.03
N MET A 372 2.54 -14.30 40.86
CA MET A 372 3.33 -14.64 42.04
C MET A 372 2.42 -14.70 43.27
N LYS A 373 2.69 -15.66 44.17
CA LYS A 373 2.04 -15.80 45.49
C LYS A 373 3.10 -15.98 46.58
N GLU A 374 2.69 -15.79 47.83
CA GLU A 374 3.52 -15.99 49.03
C GLU A 374 4.79 -15.12 49.03
N ALA A 375 4.73 -13.97 48.35
CA ALA A 375 5.80 -12.99 48.35
C ALA A 375 5.65 -12.00 49.51
N LEU A 376 6.75 -11.38 49.95
CA LEU A 376 6.74 -10.41 51.04
C LEU A 376 5.97 -9.13 50.63
N PRO A 377 4.89 -8.74 51.32
CA PRO A 377 4.14 -7.52 51.00
C PRO A 377 5.03 -6.28 50.96
N GLY A 378 4.86 -5.46 49.91
CA GLY A 378 5.66 -4.24 49.71
C GLY A 378 7.06 -4.47 49.14
N ALA A 379 7.50 -5.72 48.96
CA ALA A 379 8.79 -5.99 48.33
C ALA A 379 8.82 -5.54 46.87
N SER A 380 10.00 -5.13 46.40
CA SER A 380 10.27 -4.77 44.99
C SER A 380 10.82 -5.99 44.25
N PRO A 381 10.05 -6.62 43.35
CA PRO A 381 10.46 -7.85 42.69
C PRO A 381 11.32 -7.60 41.45
N ILE A 382 12.21 -8.55 41.18
CA ILE A 382 13.05 -8.64 40.00
C ILE A 382 12.60 -9.88 39.22
N LEU A 383 12.15 -9.68 37.98
CA LEU A 383 11.80 -10.77 37.06
C LEU A 383 13.02 -11.12 36.20
N LEU A 384 13.39 -12.39 36.20
CA LEU A 384 14.32 -12.97 35.26
C LEU A 384 13.56 -13.60 34.11
N LEU A 385 14.02 -13.34 32.89
CA LEU A 385 13.50 -13.94 31.66
C LEU A 385 14.67 -14.56 30.90
N GLY A 386 14.48 -15.79 30.42
CA GLY A 386 15.44 -16.55 29.62
C GLY A 386 14.76 -17.45 28.60
N PHE A 387 15.53 -18.01 27.68
CA PHE A 387 15.08 -19.03 26.72
C PHE A 387 15.61 -20.43 27.05
N GLU A 388 16.37 -20.55 28.15
CA GLU A 388 16.92 -21.82 28.63
C GLU A 388 16.82 -21.89 30.16
N PRO A 389 16.52 -23.07 30.73
CA PRO A 389 16.62 -23.29 32.16
C PRO A 389 18.09 -23.50 32.54
N ILE A 390 18.45 -23.16 33.78
CA ILE A 390 19.75 -23.48 34.38
C ILE A 390 19.53 -23.87 35.84
N GLU A 391 20.46 -24.59 36.46
CA GLU A 391 20.47 -24.77 37.92
C GLU A 391 21.81 -24.28 38.45
N LEU A 392 21.90 -22.98 38.77
CA LEU A 392 23.12 -22.36 39.28
C LEU A 392 22.94 -22.02 40.77
N PRO A 393 23.82 -22.51 41.68
CA PRO A 393 23.81 -22.09 43.07
C PRO A 393 23.93 -20.56 43.20
N PHE A 394 22.97 -19.93 43.84
CA PHE A 394 22.91 -18.48 43.99
C PHE A 394 22.24 -18.12 45.32
N ASP A 395 22.95 -17.38 46.17
CA ASP A 395 22.47 -16.92 47.47
C ASP A 395 21.84 -18.04 48.32
N ASP A 396 22.52 -19.18 48.50
CA ASP A 396 21.98 -20.38 49.19
C ASP A 396 20.67 -20.96 48.60
N GLY A 397 20.32 -20.58 47.37
CA GLY A 397 19.23 -21.14 46.57
C GLY A 397 19.72 -21.56 45.18
N LEU A 398 18.76 -21.71 44.26
CA LEU A 398 19.03 -22.01 42.85
C LEU A 398 18.46 -20.91 41.96
N LEU A 399 19.31 -20.36 41.10
CA LEU A 399 18.90 -19.64 39.92
C LEU A 399 18.43 -20.68 38.89
N LEU A 400 17.15 -20.58 38.50
CA LEU A 400 16.48 -21.58 37.65
C LEU A 400 16.44 -21.19 36.16
N VAL A 401 16.76 -19.94 35.84
CA VAL A 401 16.67 -19.35 34.50
C VAL A 401 18.06 -18.86 34.08
N ASN A 402 18.48 -19.16 32.85
CA ASN A 402 19.63 -18.50 32.22
C ASN A 402 19.16 -17.14 31.68
N PRO A 403 19.40 -16.01 32.38
CA PRO A 403 18.68 -14.79 32.11
C PRO A 403 19.25 -14.09 30.86
N VAL A 404 18.40 -13.88 29.86
CA VAL A 404 18.67 -12.94 28.76
C VAL A 404 18.26 -11.51 29.13
N SER A 405 17.29 -11.38 30.05
CA SER A 405 16.76 -10.11 30.54
C SER A 405 16.53 -10.14 32.04
N VAL A 406 16.82 -9.02 32.70
CA VAL A 406 16.56 -8.77 34.13
C VAL A 406 15.71 -7.52 34.24
N ILE A 407 14.49 -7.67 34.73
CA ILE A 407 13.47 -6.62 34.73
C ILE A 407 13.14 -6.24 36.18
N PHE A 408 13.40 -4.99 36.55
CA PHE A 408 12.99 -4.43 37.83
C PHE A 408 11.53 -3.99 37.75
N LEU A 409 10.66 -4.64 38.50
CA LEU A 409 9.23 -4.37 38.44
C LEU A 409 8.89 -3.15 39.30
N ALA A 410 8.29 -2.14 38.65
CA ALA A 410 7.90 -0.90 39.34
C ALA A 410 6.74 -1.12 40.34
N THR A 411 5.93 -2.16 40.12
CA THR A 411 4.81 -2.49 40.99
C THR A 411 5.30 -3.35 42.16
N PRO A 412 5.16 -2.87 43.41
CA PRO A 412 5.51 -3.67 44.58
C PRO A 412 4.50 -4.82 44.77
N VAL A 413 4.91 -5.84 45.52
CA VAL A 413 4.03 -6.94 45.93
C VAL A 413 2.85 -6.39 46.75
N ALA A 414 1.64 -6.84 46.43
CA ALA A 414 0.42 -6.38 47.11
C ALA A 414 0.38 -6.81 48.59
N GLY A 415 -0.54 -6.21 49.36
CA GLY A 415 -0.70 -6.47 50.80
C GLY A 415 -1.00 -7.94 51.16
N ASP A 416 -1.51 -8.73 50.21
CA ASP A 416 -1.80 -10.15 50.35
C ASP A 416 -0.65 -11.08 49.91
N GLY A 417 0.51 -10.51 49.57
CA GLY A 417 1.67 -11.26 49.11
C GLY A 417 1.58 -11.75 47.66
N SER A 418 0.65 -11.20 46.87
CA SER A 418 0.52 -11.52 45.45
C SER A 418 1.02 -10.42 44.53
N LEU A 419 1.42 -10.81 43.32
CA LEU A 419 1.69 -9.91 42.21
C LEU A 419 1.19 -10.56 40.93
N THR A 420 0.51 -9.78 40.09
CA THR A 420 0.06 -10.24 38.78
C THR A 420 0.66 -9.34 37.73
N LEU A 421 1.39 -9.93 36.79
CA LEU A 421 1.92 -9.25 35.62
C LEU A 421 1.16 -9.75 34.41
N LYS A 422 0.73 -8.82 33.56
CA LYS A 422 0.06 -9.11 32.31
C LYS A 422 0.66 -8.25 31.22
N TRP A 423 0.83 -8.80 30.04
CA TRP A 423 1.30 -8.07 28.87
C TRP A 423 0.60 -8.60 27.62
N GLN A 424 0.40 -7.72 26.65
CA GLN A 424 -0.07 -8.10 25.33
C GLN A 424 1.12 -8.65 24.57
N MET A 425 1.01 -9.87 24.05
CA MET A 425 2.00 -10.43 23.15
C MET A 425 1.61 -10.11 21.71
N GLU A 426 2.60 -9.74 20.90
CA GLU A 426 2.41 -9.58 19.47
C GLU A 426 2.07 -10.93 18.83
N ALA A 427 1.27 -10.92 17.77
CA ALA A 427 0.96 -12.11 16.98
C ALA A 427 2.17 -12.45 16.08
N ASN A 428 3.29 -12.81 16.71
CA ASN A 428 4.50 -13.18 15.99
C ASN A 428 4.55 -14.70 15.81
N PRO A 429 4.57 -15.18 14.56
CA PRO A 429 4.56 -16.60 14.24
C PRO A 429 5.80 -17.36 14.68
N ASP A 430 6.96 -16.69 14.65
CA ASP A 430 8.26 -17.27 15.00
C ASP A 430 8.38 -17.62 16.49
N LEU A 431 7.41 -17.16 17.30
CA LEU A 431 7.33 -17.54 18.70
C LEU A 431 6.74 -18.94 18.90
N CYS A 432 6.02 -19.51 17.95
CA CYS A 432 5.38 -20.81 18.15
C CYS A 432 6.41 -21.92 18.41
N GLY A 433 6.19 -22.70 19.47
CA GLY A 433 7.13 -23.71 19.95
C GLY A 433 8.34 -23.16 20.71
N VAL A 434 8.53 -21.84 20.77
CA VAL A 434 9.61 -21.22 21.56
C VAL A 434 9.29 -21.35 23.04
N GLY A 435 10.30 -21.72 23.84
CA GLY A 435 10.22 -21.80 25.29
C GLY A 435 10.71 -20.51 25.96
N ALA A 436 9.90 -19.90 26.82
CA ALA A 436 10.30 -18.79 27.69
C ALA A 436 10.27 -19.23 29.16
N TYR A 437 11.36 -18.94 29.86
CA TYR A 437 11.60 -19.33 31.24
C TYR A 437 11.63 -18.11 32.15
N TYR A 438 10.89 -18.17 33.26
CA TYR A 438 10.72 -17.07 34.21
C TYR A 438 11.08 -17.50 35.63
N GLN A 439 11.68 -16.59 36.40
CA GLN A 439 11.84 -16.71 37.85
C GLN A 439 11.78 -15.31 38.44
N VAL A 440 11.11 -15.15 39.58
CA VAL A 440 11.07 -13.89 40.31
C VAL A 440 11.87 -14.01 41.59
N MET A 441 12.60 -12.95 41.94
CA MET A 441 13.27 -12.83 43.23
C MET A 441 13.03 -11.45 43.85
N PHE A 442 13.13 -11.37 45.18
CA PHE A 442 13.02 -10.11 45.91
C PHE A 442 13.78 -10.18 47.23
N MET A 443 14.18 -9.02 47.75
CA MET A 443 14.82 -8.94 49.07
C MET A 443 13.80 -9.25 50.17
N ASP A 444 14.19 -10.15 51.07
CA ASP A 444 13.44 -10.60 52.23
C ASP A 444 14.42 -10.96 53.35
N ALA A 445 14.40 -10.21 54.45
CA ALA A 445 15.32 -10.41 55.57
C ALA A 445 15.22 -11.80 56.22
N GLY A 446 14.11 -12.52 56.03
CA GLY A 446 13.93 -13.91 56.49
C GLY A 446 14.52 -14.97 55.56
N ALA A 447 14.98 -14.60 54.36
CA ALA A 447 15.64 -15.52 53.44
C ALA A 447 17.09 -15.80 53.90
N ALA A 448 17.52 -17.05 53.73
CA ALA A 448 18.90 -17.48 53.96
C ALA A 448 19.88 -16.79 52.99
N GLY A 449 21.19 -17.02 53.12
CA GLY A 449 22.20 -16.48 52.20
C GLY A 449 22.60 -15.02 52.46
N PRO A 450 23.75 -14.59 51.89
CA PRO A 450 24.32 -13.27 52.13
C PRO A 450 23.54 -12.08 51.51
N LEU A 451 22.69 -12.31 50.52
CA LEU A 451 21.91 -11.27 49.84
C LEU A 451 20.45 -11.18 50.33
N HIS A 452 20.03 -12.12 51.19
CA HIS A 452 18.67 -12.18 51.72
C HIS A 452 17.60 -12.15 50.61
N LEU A 453 17.76 -12.96 49.56
CA LEU A 453 16.80 -13.06 48.47
C LEU A 453 15.86 -14.25 48.64
N ALA A 454 14.55 -14.01 48.63
CA ALA A 454 13.57 -15.06 48.37
C ALA A 454 13.40 -15.23 46.85
N MET A 455 13.20 -16.46 46.38
CA MET A 455 13.15 -16.79 44.94
C MET A 455 12.00 -17.75 44.65
N THR A 456 11.28 -17.54 43.55
CA THR A 456 10.21 -18.44 43.15
C THR A 456 10.72 -19.75 42.57
N ASN A 457 9.82 -20.74 42.40
CA ASN A 457 10.03 -21.76 41.37
C ASN A 457 10.22 -21.13 39.98
N GLY A 458 10.72 -21.92 39.04
CA GLY A 458 10.74 -21.57 37.63
C GLY A 458 9.36 -21.76 37.00
N LEU A 459 9.04 -20.95 36.00
CA LEU A 459 7.88 -21.11 35.12
C LEU A 459 8.37 -21.22 33.68
N ASN A 460 7.94 -22.26 32.96
CA ASN A 460 8.20 -22.47 31.55
C ASN A 460 6.91 -22.24 30.77
N HIS A 461 6.96 -21.34 29.79
CA HIS A 461 5.94 -21.14 28.77
C HIS A 461 6.44 -21.68 27.45
N VAL A 462 5.70 -22.60 26.83
CA VAL A 462 5.90 -22.96 25.42
C VAL A 462 4.78 -22.31 24.65
N PHE A 463 5.12 -21.35 23.79
CA PHE A 463 4.14 -20.61 23.01
C PHE A 463 3.47 -21.52 21.97
N GLY A 464 2.16 -21.35 21.79
CA GLY A 464 1.34 -22.20 20.93
C GLY A 464 -0.04 -21.59 20.67
N TRP A 465 -0.98 -22.35 20.11
CA TRP A 465 -2.35 -21.93 19.80
C TRP A 465 -3.41 -22.70 20.60
#